data_AF-A0A5E4QWL4-F1
#
_entry.id   AF-A0A5E4QWL4-F1
#
_cell.length_a   1.000
_cell.length_b   1.000
_cell.length_c   1.000
_cell.angle_alpha   90.00
_cell.angle_beta   90.00
_cell.angle_gamma   90.00
#
_symmetry.space_group_name_H-M   'P 1'
#
loop_
_entity.id
_entity.type
_entity.pdbx_description
1 polymer ?
#
loop_
_entity_poly.entity_id
_entity_poly.type
_entity_poly.pdbx_seq_one_letter_code
_entity_poly.pdbx_strand_id
1 'polypeptide(L)'
;MECQKCRKVLAKKGSHFMCQGPCQGTFHRGCVKGLAADIKNGKNRIYCNNCEDEGSEDEDQGEELQDYSKILKDIQKKVGAIPRFKTQLDSITQCLIMLSDKYDSFIVEYKQSKEKIHKLEKAITNVNNKCVYLEKQNISFEQKIQE
;
A
#
# COMPACT_ATOMS: atom_id res chain seq x y z
N MET A 1 31.43 23.90 37.06
CA MET A 1 30.38 24.67 37.77
C MET A 1 29.77 23.75 38.80
N GLU A 2 29.70 24.19 40.05
CA GLU A 2 29.11 23.40 41.14
C GLU A 2 27.76 24.00 41.52
N CYS A 3 26.81 23.13 41.87
CA CYS A 3 25.54 23.55 42.40
C CYS A 3 25.72 24.11 43.82
N GLN A 4 25.11 25.26 44.09
CA GLN A 4 25.24 25.96 45.37
C GLN A 4 24.69 25.14 46.57
N LYS A 5 23.69 24.29 46.34
CA LYS A 5 23.05 23.45 47.38
C LYS A 5 23.83 22.17 47.69
N CYS A 6 24.20 21.44 46.64
CA CYS A 6 24.80 20.09 46.78
C CYS A 6 26.33 20.10 46.66
N ARG A 7 26.94 21.22 46.21
CA ARG A 7 28.34 21.37 45.76
C ARG A 7 28.80 20.31 44.76
N LYS A 8 27.87 19.55 44.18
CA LYS A 8 28.16 18.58 43.10
C LYS A 8 28.20 19.30 41.76
N VAL A 9 28.91 18.67 40.83
CA VAL A 9 29.09 19.17 39.47
C VAL A 9 27.73 19.27 38.77
N LEU A 10 27.54 20.38 38.08
CA LEU A 10 26.46 20.58 37.12
C LEU A 10 26.89 19.99 35.77
N ALA A 11 26.20 18.94 35.31
CA ALA A 11 26.46 18.33 34.01
C ALA A 11 25.48 18.85 32.95
N LYS A 12 25.95 19.01 31.70
CA LYS A 12 25.10 19.44 30.59
C LYS A 12 24.15 18.30 30.18
N LYS A 13 22.85 18.58 30.09
CA LYS A 13 21.81 17.68 29.61
C LYS A 13 20.81 18.49 28.76
N GLY A 14 20.98 18.43 27.44
CA GLY A 14 20.24 19.28 26.49
C GLY A 14 20.56 20.78 26.67
N SER A 15 19.51 21.61 26.64
CA SER A 15 19.55 23.06 26.88
C SER A 15 19.81 23.47 28.34
N HIS A 16 19.86 22.48 29.24
CA HIS A 16 19.98 22.67 30.68
C HIS A 16 21.26 22.06 31.27
N PHE A 17 21.62 22.54 32.46
CA PHE A 17 22.60 21.94 33.34
C PHE A 17 21.88 21.37 34.58
N MET A 18 22.23 20.16 34.99
CA MET A 18 21.58 19.43 36.08
C MET A 18 22.60 19.05 37.17
N CYS A 19 22.31 19.31 38.46
CA CYS A 19 23.13 18.81 39.58
C CYS A 19 23.11 17.28 39.56
N GLN A 20 24.29 16.67 39.50
CA GLN A 20 24.50 15.22 39.62
C GLN A 20 24.39 14.70 41.06
N GLY A 21 23.76 15.47 41.94
CA GLY A 21 23.55 15.17 43.34
C GLY A 21 22.06 15.10 43.67
N PRO A 22 21.72 14.79 44.93
CA PRO A 22 20.36 14.49 45.32
C PRO A 22 19.39 15.68 45.18
N CYS A 23 19.87 16.91 45.01
CA CYS A 23 18.98 18.06 44.84
C CYS A 23 18.40 18.19 43.43
N GLN A 24 18.96 17.49 42.43
CA GLN A 24 18.51 17.51 41.03
C GLN A 24 18.28 18.92 40.44
N GLY A 25 18.93 19.95 40.97
CA GLY A 25 18.70 21.34 40.53
C GLY A 25 19.01 21.52 39.04
N THR A 26 18.10 22.18 38.32
CA THR A 26 18.20 22.44 36.88
C THR A 26 18.38 23.94 36.60
N PHE A 27 19.28 24.25 35.66
CA PHE A 27 19.62 25.62 35.29
C PHE A 27 19.79 25.73 33.78
N HIS A 28 19.17 26.73 33.13
CA HIS A 28 19.47 27.01 31.73
C HIS A 28 20.94 27.42 31.57
N ARG A 29 21.51 27.17 30.38
CA ARG A 29 22.89 27.56 30.01
C ARG A 29 23.23 29.02 30.35
N GLY A 30 22.28 29.94 30.14
CA GLY A 30 22.40 31.35 30.51
C GLY A 30 22.40 31.59 32.03
N CYS A 31 21.54 30.88 32.78
CA CYS A 31 21.44 31.02 34.23
C CYS A 31 22.70 30.53 34.97
N VAL A 32 23.45 29.56 34.42
CA VAL A 32 24.64 29.01 35.10
C VAL A 32 25.76 30.03 35.21
N LYS A 33 25.93 30.93 34.23
CA LYS A 33 27.01 31.94 34.23
C LYS A 33 26.91 32.90 35.42
N GLY A 34 25.68 33.20 35.87
CA GLY A 34 25.41 34.07 37.03
C GLY A 34 25.63 33.39 38.38
N LEU A 35 25.66 32.05 38.44
CA LEU A 35 25.78 31.32 39.71
C LEU A 35 27.09 31.62 40.46
N ALA A 36 28.19 31.87 39.74
CA ALA A 36 29.46 32.23 40.36
C ALA A 36 29.41 33.63 41.02
N ALA A 37 28.66 34.57 40.44
CA ALA A 37 28.44 35.89 41.02
C ALA A 37 27.47 35.83 42.21
N ASP A 38 26.42 34.99 42.12
CA ASP A 38 25.48 34.77 43.22
C ASP A 38 26.16 34.16 44.45
N ILE A 39 27.10 33.20 44.26
CA ILE A 39 27.93 32.65 45.35
C ILE A 39 28.73 33.75 46.04
N LYS A 40 29.39 34.62 45.27
CA LYS A 40 30.18 35.74 45.81
C LYS A 40 29.33 36.75 46.58
N ASN A 41 28.07 36.92 46.16
CA ASN A 41 27.12 37.83 46.78
C ASN A 41 26.26 37.17 47.88
N GLY A 42 26.57 35.94 48.30
CA GLY A 42 25.86 35.22 49.35
C GLY A 42 24.42 34.82 49.01
N LYS A 43 24.03 34.88 47.73
CA LYS A 43 22.68 34.49 47.26
C LYS A 43 22.66 32.99 46.95
N ASN A 44 21.71 32.27 47.53
CA ASN A 44 21.54 30.84 47.32
C ASN A 44 20.38 30.57 46.33
N ARG A 45 20.72 30.20 45.11
CA ARG A 45 19.81 29.91 44.00
C ARG A 45 19.82 28.42 43.68
N ILE A 46 18.71 27.75 43.97
CA ILE A 46 18.56 26.29 43.83
C ILE A 46 17.87 25.93 42.49
N TYR A 47 17.10 26.86 41.91
CA TYR A 47 16.36 26.72 40.66
C TYR A 47 16.51 27.99 39.79
N CYS A 48 16.38 27.90 38.45
CA CYS A 48 16.46 29.09 37.60
C CYS A 48 15.23 30.01 37.77
N ASN A 49 15.25 30.90 38.78
CA ASN A 49 14.22 31.92 39.02
C ASN A 49 14.32 33.18 38.13
N ASN A 50 14.52 33.08 36.81
CA ASN A 50 14.34 34.27 35.93
C ASN A 50 14.29 33.98 34.42
N CYS A 51 13.76 32.83 34.03
CA CYS A 51 13.30 32.67 32.65
C CYS A 51 11.79 32.82 32.71
N GLU A 52 11.31 34.07 32.72
CA GLU A 52 9.97 34.33 32.18
C GLU A 52 9.98 33.78 30.75
N ASP A 53 9.00 32.91 30.46
CA ASP A 53 8.54 32.37 29.17
C ASP A 53 9.13 32.93 27.86
N GLU A 54 10.45 32.87 27.69
CA GLU A 54 11.11 33.07 26.40
C GLU A 54 11.81 31.79 25.98
N GLY A 55 11.02 30.95 25.31
CA GLY A 55 11.43 30.11 24.18
C GLY A 55 12.67 29.26 24.39
N SER A 56 12.51 28.09 25.02
CA SER A 56 13.40 26.96 24.75
C SER A 56 12.83 26.08 23.64
N GLU A 57 12.51 26.68 22.50
CA GLU A 57 12.37 25.98 21.22
C GLU A 57 13.69 26.21 20.49
N ASP A 58 14.43 25.16 20.14
CA ASP A 58 15.28 25.12 18.92
C ASP A 58 16.35 24.00 18.87
N GLU A 59 16.56 23.18 19.91
CA GLU A 59 17.60 22.12 19.82
C GLU A 59 17.07 20.68 19.58
N ASP A 60 15.78 20.37 19.83
CA ASP A 60 15.18 19.03 19.56
C ASP A 60 14.33 18.96 18.27
N GLN A 61 14.03 20.10 17.63
CA GLN A 61 13.20 20.13 16.42
C GLN A 61 13.92 19.57 15.17
N GLY A 62 15.26 19.52 15.15
CA GLY A 62 16.03 19.13 13.97
C GLY A 62 15.91 17.65 13.56
N GLU A 63 15.81 16.73 14.52
CA GLU A 63 15.64 15.29 14.25
C GLU A 63 14.20 14.95 13.84
N GLU A 64 13.20 15.54 14.53
CA GLU A 64 11.80 15.39 14.16
C GLU A 64 11.50 16.00 12.78
N LEU A 65 12.01 17.20 12.45
CA LEU A 65 11.84 17.80 11.12
C LEU A 65 12.48 16.98 10.00
N GLN A 66 13.61 16.30 10.26
CA GLN A 66 14.19 15.38 9.27
C GLN A 66 13.32 14.14 9.05
N ASP A 67 12.70 13.60 10.10
CA ASP A 67 11.81 12.45 9.99
C ASP A 67 10.50 12.82 9.26
N TYR A 68 9.92 13.98 9.56
CA TYR A 68 8.78 14.52 8.81
C TYR A 68 9.11 14.76 7.33
N SER A 69 10.30 15.29 7.02
CA SER A 69 10.75 15.49 5.63
C SER A 69 10.84 14.16 4.86
N LYS A 70 11.32 13.11 5.51
CA LYS A 70 11.42 11.77 4.93
C LYS A 70 10.04 11.17 4.69
N ILE A 71 9.13 11.27 5.66
CA ILE A 71 7.73 10.83 5.53
C ILE A 71 7.04 11.56 4.38
N LEU A 72 7.19 12.88 4.27
CA LEU A 72 6.59 13.67 3.19
C LEU A 72 7.12 13.27 1.80
N LYS A 73 8.43 13.01 1.67
CA LYS A 73 9.01 12.50 0.41
C LYS A 73 8.45 11.13 0.04
N ASP A 74 8.30 10.24 1.02
CA ASP A 74 7.71 8.92 0.79
C ASP A 74 6.22 9.01 0.40
N ILE A 75 5.45 9.89 1.05
CA ILE A 75 4.07 10.18 0.67
C ILE A 75 4.02 10.70 -0.76
N GLN A 76 4.85 11.69 -1.11
CA GLN A 76 4.86 12.28 -2.44
C GLN A 76 5.25 11.25 -3.51
N LYS A 77 6.20 10.35 -3.22
CA LYS A 77 6.59 9.25 -4.12
C LYS A 77 5.44 8.26 -4.31
N LYS A 78 4.74 7.87 -3.24
CA LYS A 78 3.60 6.95 -3.32
C LYS A 78 2.40 7.56 -4.04
N VAL A 79 2.07 8.82 -3.72
CA VAL A 79 0.98 9.57 -4.37
C VAL A 79 1.31 9.79 -5.85
N GLY A 80 2.57 10.09 -6.18
CA GLY A 80 3.04 10.22 -7.56
C GLY A 80 2.90 8.94 -8.39
N ALA A 81 2.82 7.77 -7.76
CA ALA A 81 2.58 6.50 -8.46
C ALA A 81 1.09 6.24 -8.77
N ILE A 82 0.16 6.91 -8.08
CA ILE A 82 -1.30 6.70 -8.24
C ILE A 82 -1.77 6.91 -9.68
N PRO A 83 -1.36 7.97 -10.42
CA PRO A 83 -1.78 8.15 -11.81
C PRO A 83 -1.38 6.97 -12.70
N ARG A 84 -0.17 6.42 -12.50
CA ARG A 84 0.30 5.24 -13.24
C ARG A 84 -0.56 4.01 -12.95
N PHE A 85 -0.88 3.77 -11.68
CA PHE A 85 -1.76 2.66 -11.30
C PHE A 85 -3.15 2.82 -11.89
N LYS A 86 -3.69 4.04 -11.92
CA LYS A 86 -4.96 4.34 -12.59
C LYS A 86 -4.91 3.96 -14.07
N THR A 87 -3.88 4.39 -14.81
CA THR A 87 -3.74 4.05 -16.23
C THR A 87 -3.62 2.53 -16.45
N GLN A 88 -2.91 1.82 -15.57
CA GLN A 88 -2.82 0.36 -15.64
C GLN A 88 -4.18 -0.31 -15.38
N LEU A 89 -4.93 0.18 -14.41
CA LEU A 89 -6.27 -0.32 -14.09
C LEU A 89 -7.25 -0.07 -15.25
N ASP A 90 -7.20 1.11 -15.88
CA ASP A 90 -8.00 1.45 -17.04
C ASP A 90 -7.68 0.49 -18.22
N SER A 91 -6.39 0.21 -18.46
CA SER A 91 -5.96 -0.74 -19.48
C SER A 91 -6.44 -2.17 -19.19
N ILE A 92 -6.33 -2.64 -17.94
CA ILE A 92 -6.85 -3.96 -17.54
C ILE A 92 -8.35 -4.03 -17.77
N THR A 93 -9.08 -2.97 -17.42
CA THR A 93 -10.54 -2.89 -17.60
C THR A 93 -10.91 -3.01 -19.07
N GLN A 94 -10.20 -2.31 -19.95
CA GLN A 94 -10.41 -2.43 -21.39
C GLN A 94 -10.12 -3.85 -21.91
N CYS A 95 -9.03 -4.48 -21.44
CA CYS A 95 -8.73 -5.87 -21.80
C CYS A 95 -9.84 -6.83 -21.34
N LEU A 96 -10.39 -6.64 -20.15
CA LEU A 96 -11.49 -7.45 -19.62
C LEU A 96 -12.78 -7.29 -20.44
N ILE A 97 -13.12 -6.07 -20.83
CA ILE A 97 -14.28 -5.80 -21.69
C ILE A 97 -14.10 -6.53 -23.04
N MET A 98 -12.95 -6.36 -23.69
CA MET A 98 -12.65 -7.05 -24.95
C MET A 98 -12.71 -8.58 -24.83
N LEU A 99 -12.23 -9.13 -23.71
CA LEU A 99 -12.31 -10.57 -23.45
C LEU A 99 -13.77 -11.01 -23.29
N SER A 100 -14.58 -10.25 -22.55
CA SER A 100 -16.01 -10.52 -22.39
C SER A 100 -16.72 -10.59 -23.74
N ASP A 101 -16.51 -9.58 -24.60
CA ASP A 101 -17.12 -9.53 -25.94
C ASP A 101 -16.71 -10.72 -26.82
N LYS A 102 -15.43 -11.15 -26.71
CA LYS A 102 -14.94 -12.35 -27.41
C LYS A 102 -15.59 -13.63 -26.88
N TYR A 103 -15.77 -13.76 -25.57
CA TYR A 103 -16.46 -14.92 -25.00
C TYR A 103 -17.92 -14.99 -25.46
N ASP A 104 -18.62 -13.87 -25.51
CA ASP A 104 -19.99 -13.81 -26.03
C ASP A 104 -20.06 -14.24 -27.50
N SER A 105 -19.12 -13.78 -28.32
CA SER A 105 -19.00 -14.19 -29.72
C SER A 105 -18.77 -15.69 -29.86
N PHE A 106 -17.85 -16.26 -29.08
CA PHE A 106 -17.59 -17.70 -29.08
C PHE A 106 -18.79 -18.52 -28.63
N ILE A 107 -19.58 -18.04 -27.67
CA ILE A 107 -20.81 -18.72 -27.24
C ILE A 107 -21.82 -18.78 -28.40
N VAL A 108 -21.96 -17.68 -29.16
CA VAL A 108 -22.86 -17.64 -30.33
C VAL A 108 -22.38 -18.60 -31.41
N GLU A 109 -21.10 -18.56 -31.78
CA GLU A 109 -20.51 -19.46 -32.78
C GLU A 109 -20.65 -20.93 -32.38
N TYR A 110 -20.39 -21.25 -31.12
CA TYR A 110 -20.55 -22.59 -30.59
C TYR A 110 -22.00 -23.09 -30.70
N LYS A 111 -22.98 -22.26 -30.35
CA LYS A 111 -24.41 -22.61 -30.48
C LYS A 111 -24.79 -22.86 -31.94
N GLN A 112 -24.34 -22.02 -32.87
CA GLN A 112 -24.59 -22.19 -34.30
C GLN A 112 -23.94 -23.47 -34.84
N SER A 113 -22.70 -23.75 -34.46
CA SER A 113 -21.98 -24.97 -34.82
C SER A 113 -22.71 -26.22 -34.32
N LYS A 114 -23.12 -26.21 -33.05
CA LYS A 114 -23.90 -27.30 -32.44
C LYS A 114 -25.20 -27.56 -33.17
N GLU A 115 -25.93 -26.51 -33.54
CA GLU A 115 -27.18 -26.65 -34.31
C GLU A 115 -26.92 -27.24 -35.71
N LYS A 116 -25.84 -26.82 -36.37
CA LYS A 116 -25.44 -27.36 -37.67
C LYS A 116 -25.08 -28.84 -37.59
N ILE A 117 -24.32 -29.25 -36.57
CA ILE A 117 -24.00 -30.67 -36.30
C ILE A 117 -25.30 -31.48 -36.13
N HIS A 118 -26.22 -31.00 -35.29
CA HIS A 118 -27.51 -31.69 -35.07
C HIS A 118 -28.33 -31.86 -36.35
N LYS A 119 -28.34 -30.84 -37.24
CA LYS A 119 -29.00 -30.93 -38.55
C LYS A 119 -28.33 -31.98 -39.44
N LEU A 120 -27.00 -32.05 -39.44
CA LEU A 120 -26.25 -33.03 -40.22
C LEU A 120 -26.47 -34.45 -39.68
N GLU A 121 -26.48 -34.67 -38.37
CA GLU A 121 -26.78 -35.97 -37.77
C GLU A 121 -28.17 -36.49 -38.15
N LYS A 122 -29.17 -35.60 -38.16
CA LYS A 122 -30.52 -35.94 -38.65
C LYS A 122 -30.52 -36.29 -40.14
N ALA A 123 -29.78 -35.54 -40.96
CA ALA A 123 -29.68 -35.79 -42.38
C ALA A 123 -29.03 -37.15 -42.67
N ILE A 124 -27.94 -37.47 -41.96
CA ILE A 124 -27.26 -38.78 -42.02
C ILE A 124 -28.23 -39.90 -41.67
N THR A 125 -28.95 -39.76 -40.54
CA THR A 125 -29.94 -40.76 -40.11
C THR A 125 -31.00 -41.00 -41.19
N ASN A 126 -31.52 -39.93 -41.81
CA ASN A 126 -32.52 -40.03 -42.87
C ASN A 126 -31.97 -40.73 -44.12
N VAL A 127 -30.76 -40.35 -44.57
CA VAL A 127 -30.09 -40.99 -45.71
C VAL A 127 -29.86 -42.47 -45.42
N ASN A 128 -29.35 -42.81 -44.23
CA ASN A 128 -29.11 -44.19 -43.83
C ASN A 128 -30.40 -45.03 -43.86
N ASN A 129 -31.51 -44.50 -43.34
CA ASN A 129 -32.80 -45.18 -43.39
C ASN A 129 -33.27 -45.43 -44.84
N LYS A 130 -33.04 -44.47 -45.74
CA LYS A 130 -33.35 -44.64 -47.18
C LYS A 130 -32.46 -45.70 -47.83
N CYS A 131 -31.16 -45.71 -47.53
CA CYS A 131 -30.24 -46.72 -48.02
C CYS A 131 -30.69 -48.12 -47.59
N VAL A 132 -30.96 -48.32 -46.30
CA VAL A 132 -31.45 -49.60 -45.76
C VAL A 132 -32.77 -50.02 -46.41
N TYR A 133 -33.70 -49.09 -46.65
CA TYR A 133 -34.94 -49.39 -47.35
C TYR A 133 -34.68 -49.86 -48.79
N LEU A 134 -33.84 -49.15 -49.55
CA LEU A 134 -33.51 -49.49 -50.92
C LEU A 134 -32.76 -50.82 -51.02
N GLU A 135 -31.84 -51.11 -50.10
CA GLU A 135 -31.17 -52.41 -49.99
C GLU A 135 -32.17 -53.55 -49.81
N LYS A 136 -33.16 -53.38 -48.92
CA LYS A 136 -34.23 -54.37 -48.73
C LYS A 136 -35.08 -54.57 -49.99
N GLN A 137 -35.39 -53.50 -50.71
CA GLN A 137 -36.13 -53.60 -51.97
C GLN A 137 -35.32 -54.33 -53.04
N ASN A 138 -34.03 -54.02 -53.18
CA ASN A 138 -33.14 -54.71 -54.11
C ASN A 138 -33.08 -56.21 -53.82
N ILE A 139 -32.86 -56.61 -52.56
CA ILE A 139 -32.85 -58.04 -52.17
C ILE A 139 -34.17 -58.72 -52.55
N SER A 140 -35.31 -58.08 -52.30
CA SER A 140 -36.63 -58.61 -52.66
C SER A 140 -36.80 -58.79 -54.18
N PHE A 141 -36.31 -57.84 -54.98
CA PHE A 141 -36.34 -57.95 -56.43
C PHE A 141 -35.39 -59.04 -56.95
N GLU A 142 -34.19 -59.15 -56.39
CA GLU A 142 -33.23 -60.21 -56.73
C GLU A 142 -33.82 -61.60 -56.47
N GLN A 143 -34.51 -61.78 -55.34
CA GLN A 143 -35.21 -63.04 -55.03
C GLN A 143 -36.30 -63.37 -56.05
N LYS A 144 -37.12 -62.39 -56.45
CA LYS A 144 -38.17 -62.58 -57.47
C LYS A 144 -37.65 -62.89 -58.87
N ILE A 145 -36.43 -62.45 -59.20
CA ILE A 145 -35.80 -62.77 -60.49
C ILE A 145 -35.23 -64.19 -60.49
N GLN A 146 -34.85 -64.71 -59.32
CA GLN A 146 -34.31 -66.06 -59.16
C GLN A 146 -35.40 -67.15 -59.09
N GLU A 147 -36.65 -66.78 -58.82
CA GLU A 147 -37.86 -67.64 -58.91
C GLU A 147 -38.32 -67.84 -60.37
#